data_AF-A0A957V8P1-F1
#
_entry.id   AF-A0A957V8P1-F1
#
_cell.length_a   1.000
_cell.length_b   1.000
_cell.length_c   1.000
_cell.angle_alpha   90.00
_cell.angle_beta   90.00
_cell.angle_gamma   90.00
#
_symmetry.space_group_name_H-M   'P 1'
#
loop_
_entity.id
_entity.type
_entity.pdbx_description
1 polymer ?
#
loop_
_entity_poly.entity_id
_entity_poly.type
_entity_poly.pdbx_seq_one_letter_code
_entity_poly.pdbx_strand_id
1 'polypeptide(L)' 'ILLLDDVMSELDAHRREAIIAIVDQAGQSLLTTTDWEDYSPDFRSRARRFSVTRGQLAEVGSKE' A
#
# COMPACT_ATOMS: atom_id res chain seq x y z
N ILE A 1 15.00 2.71 -0.58
CA ILE A 1 13.60 3.10 -0.90
C ILE A 1 13.05 2.04 -1.83
N LEU A 2 11.87 1.49 -1.54
CA LEU A 2 11.15 0.51 -2.36
C LEU A 2 9.92 1.17 -2.97
N LEU A 3 9.68 0.96 -4.26
CA LEU A 3 8.52 1.49 -5.00
C LEU A 3 7.81 0.33 -5.69
N LEU A 4 6.50 0.17 -5.48
CA LEU A 4 5.69 -0.87 -6.11
C LEU A 4 4.46 -0.25 -6.76
N ASP A 5 4.21 -0.61 -8.02
CA ASP A 5 3.09 -0.07 -8.80
C ASP A 5 1.98 -1.10 -8.99
N ASP A 6 0.88 -0.94 -8.25
CA ASP A 6 -0.34 -1.78 -8.24
C ASP A 6 -0.13 -3.31 -8.25
N VAL A 7 1.02 -3.77 -7.74
CA VAL A 7 1.48 -5.16 -7.85
C VAL A 7 0.56 -6.16 -7.14
N MET A 8 -0.23 -5.73 -6.17
CA MET A 8 -1.10 -6.64 -5.41
C MET A 8 -2.26 -7.19 -6.25
N SER A 9 -2.75 -6.40 -7.20
CA SER A 9 -3.88 -6.78 -8.07
C SER A 9 -3.56 -8.01 -8.93
N GLU A 10 -2.28 -8.24 -9.25
CA GLU A 10 -1.82 -9.33 -10.12
C GLU A 10 -1.42 -10.61 -9.37
N LEU A 11 -1.43 -10.58 -8.04
CA LEU A 11 -0.84 -11.63 -7.21
C LEU A 11 -1.90 -12.43 -6.46
N ASP A 12 -1.66 -13.74 -6.37
CA ASP A 12 -2.38 -14.62 -5.46
C ASP A 12 -2.07 -14.29 -3.98
N ALA A 13 -2.87 -14.82 -3.06
CA ALA A 13 -2.76 -14.54 -1.63
C ALA A 13 -1.37 -14.84 -1.05
N HIS A 14 -0.73 -15.93 -1.47
CA HIS A 14 0.58 -16.32 -0.96
C HIS A 14 1.68 -15.35 -1.42
N ARG A 15 1.62 -14.93 -2.69
CA ARG A 15 2.56 -13.93 -3.21
C ARG A 15 2.34 -12.56 -2.58
N ARG A 16 1.10 -12.15 -2.32
CA ARG A 16 0.79 -10.90 -1.60
C ARG A 16 1.45 -10.90 -0.21
N GLU A 17 1.35 -11.99 0.54
CA GLU A 17 2.03 -12.13 1.84
C GLU A 17 3.56 -11.99 1.73
N ALA A 18 4.17 -12.61 0.72
CA ALA A 18 5.61 -12.51 0.49
C ALA A 18 6.06 -11.08 0.16
N ILE A 19 5.28 -10.33 -0.64
CA ILE A 19 5.56 -8.91 -0.91
C ILE A 19 5.49 -8.08 0.37
N ILE A 20 4.47 -8.29 1.21
CA ILE A 20 4.36 -7.56 2.48
C ILE A 20 5.57 -7.84 3.39
N ALA A 21 6.06 -9.08 3.44
CA ALA A 21 7.26 -9.40 4.21
C ALA A 21 8.52 -8.66 3.71
N ILE A 22 8.62 -8.38 2.41
CA ILE A 22 9.70 -7.56 1.83
C ILE A 22 9.51 -6.08 2.19
N VAL A 23 8.27 -5.59 2.10
CA VAL A 23 7.91 -4.20 2.44
C VAL A 23 8.22 -3.89 3.90
N ASP A 24 7.92 -4.81 4.82
CA ASP A 24 8.19 -4.65 6.26
C ASP A 24 9.69 -4.61 6.60
N GLN A 25 10.54 -5.19 5.76
CA GLN A 25 12.00 -5.14 5.91
C GLN A 25 12.62 -3.92 5.21
N ALA A 26 11.87 -3.24 4.34
CA ALA A 26 12.33 -2.06 3.65
C ALA A 26 12.18 -0.82 4.55
N GLY A 27 13.23 0.01 4.63
CA GLY A 27 13.19 1.20 5.48
C GLY A 27 12.13 2.25 5.06
N GLN A 28 11.96 2.47 3.75
CA GLN A 28 10.89 3.32 3.21
C GLN A 28 10.31 2.67 1.97
N SER A 29 8.99 2.53 1.96
CA SER A 29 8.23 1.88 0.89
C SER A 29 7.07 2.76 0.44
N LEU A 30 6.90 2.91 -0.87
CA LEU A 30 5.73 3.53 -1.49
C LEU A 30 5.05 2.51 -2.38
N LEU A 31 3.78 2.26 -2.10
CA LEU A 31 2.94 1.35 -2.87
C LEU A 31 1.81 2.17 -3.47
N THR A 32 1.59 2.06 -4.78
CA THR A 32 0.38 2.56 -5.42
C THR A 32 -0.60 1.39 -5.53
N THR A 33 -1.89 1.71 -5.49
CA THR A 33 -2.92 0.74 -5.81
C THR A 33 -4.19 1.43 -6.25
N THR A 34 -4.98 0.73 -7.06
CA THR A 34 -6.35 1.12 -7.37
C THR A 34 -7.37 0.59 -6.34
N ASP A 35 -7.04 -0.51 -5.63
CA ASP A 35 -7.90 -1.13 -4.63
C ASP A 35 -7.24 -1.19 -3.25
N TRP A 36 -7.76 -0.41 -2.31
CA TRP A 36 -7.27 -0.39 -0.94
C TRP A 36 -7.58 -1.67 -0.16
N GLU A 37 -8.61 -2.42 -0.56
CA GLU A 37 -9.04 -3.64 0.14
C GLU A 37 -8.18 -4.86 -0.18
N ASP A 38 -7.32 -4.78 -1.20
CA ASP A 38 -6.33 -5.82 -1.53
C ASP A 38 -5.30 -6.04 -0.41
N TYR A 39 -5.16 -5.07 0.49
CA TYR A 39 -4.22 -5.11 1.61
C TYR A 39 -4.89 -5.61 2.89
N SER A 40 -4.13 -6.39 3.66
CA SER A 40 -4.62 -6.92 4.94
C SER A 40 -5.00 -5.78 5.91
N PRO A 41 -6.01 -5.97 6.78
CA PRO A 41 -6.36 -4.98 7.80
C PRO A 41 -5.17 -4.53 8.68
N ASP A 42 -4.26 -5.47 9.01
CA ASP A 42 -3.04 -5.17 9.77
C ASP A 42 -2.14 -4.18 9.02
N PHE A 43 -1.84 -4.44 7.75
CA PHE A 43 -1.04 -3.54 6.92
C PHE A 43 -1.70 -2.16 6.79
N ARG A 44 -3.01 -2.14 6.51
CA ARG A 44 -3.79 -0.91 6.36
C ARG A 44 -3.81 -0.04 7.62
N SER A 45 -3.66 -0.65 8.81
CA SER A 45 -3.63 0.08 10.07
C SER A 45 -2.32 0.82 10.33
N ARG A 46 -1.20 0.35 9.75
CA ARG A 46 0.14 0.92 9.93
C ARG A 46 0.56 1.84 8.77
N ALA A 47 -0.09 1.70 7.62
CA ALA A 47 0.22 2.47 6.43
C ALA A 47 -0.40 3.88 6.48
N ARG A 48 0.36 4.89 6.04
CA ARG A 48 -0.18 6.22 5.75
C ARG A 48 -0.83 6.20 4.37
N ARG A 49 -2.14 6.46 4.32
CA ARG A 49 -2.90 6.41 3.07
C ARG A 49 -2.96 7.78 2.42
N PHE A 50 -2.63 7.83 1.14
CA PHE A 50 -2.87 8.98 0.29
C PHE A 50 -3.80 8.57 -0.85
N SER A 51 -4.61 9.52 -1.31
CA SER A 51 -5.46 9.38 -2.49
C SER A 51 -5.03 10.38 -3.55
N VAL A 52 -4.93 9.92 -4.80
CA VAL A 52 -4.73 10.79 -5.96
C VAL A 52 -6.07 10.95 -6.67
N THR A 53 -6.54 12.17 -6.80
CA THR A 53 -7.76 12.50 -7.56
C THR A 53 -7.48 13.68 -8.46
N ARG A 54 -7.74 13.52 -9.77
CA ARG A 54 -7.50 14.57 -10.79
C ARG A 54 -6.08 15.16 -10.72
N GLY A 55 -5.07 14.32 -10.52
CA GLY A 55 -3.67 14.73 -10.42
C GLY A 55 -3.29 15.44 -9.12
N GLN A 56 -4.18 15.47 -8.12
CA GLN A 56 -3.91 16.04 -6.80
C GLN A 56 -3.80 14.93 -5.76
N LEU A 57 -2.78 15.02 -4.90
CA LEU A 57 -2.54 14.09 -3.79
C LEU A 57 -3.13 14.67 -2.49
N ALA A 58 -3.92 13.88 -1.76
CA ALA A 58 -4.43 14.22 -0.44
C ALA A 58 -4.24 13.04 0.53
N GLU A 59 -3.88 13.33 1.78
CA GLU A 59 -3.83 12.31 2.84
C GLU A 59 -5.27 11.91 3.24
N VAL A 60 -5.52 10.62 3.39
CA VAL A 60 -6.82 10.06 3.76
C VAL A 60 -6.72 9.49 5.15
N GLY A 61 -7.48 10.05 6.10
CA GLY A 61 -7.56 9.52 7.47
C GLY A 61 -6.73 10.27 8.51
N SER A 62 -6.30 11.50 8.24
CA SER A 62 -5.79 12.41 9.27
C SER A 62 -6.94 12.76 10.25
N LYS A 63 -7.12 11.94 11.30
CA LYS A 63 -7.80 12.41 12.50
C LYS A 63 -6.82 13.27 13.28
N GLU A 64 -7.05 14.58 13.29
CA GLU A 64 -6.76 15.39 14.48
C GLU A 64 -7.68 14.97 15.63
#